data_AF-A0A5R8LQN1-F1
#
_entry.id   AF-A0A5R8LQN1-F1
#
_cell.length_a   1.000
_cell.length_b   1.000
_cell.length_c   1.000
_cell.angle_alpha   90.00
_cell.angle_beta   90.00
_cell.angle_gamma   90.00
#
_symmetry.space_group_name_H-M   'P 1'
#
loop_
_entity.id
_entity.type
_entity.pdbx_description
1 polymer ?
#
loop_
_entity_poly.entity_id
_entity_poly.type
_entity_poly.pdbx_seq_one_letter_code
_entity_poly.pdbx_strand_id
1 'polypeptide(L)'
;MGLEYSKFGQAFVKFAVKLGDEIHLRSLRDAFATIMPLYILAGLATLFNNTVFTWIFKGKTLLQVQYWGTMLSNATLNVSSLLIATMIGYFLAKNRGFDNPIASAMVSMAALITMMPNTVSLIPTGAKKAIDVTGALSFSNMGTTGMFAGIIIGLLATELFIWVSHIKHLQVHLGDQVPPAVGNSFNVLIPIILVLSFFAFVSTVLFDTTSMNLISLITTFIQEPLRHIGTGVVGTIIIYTLANLLWLFGIHFSVIYSSILEPLLIINIVQNTAAYSAGHAIPNIINLSLVQSFGLIGGSGGTLCLLIATFLVSRNKAARNVGKFAALPGVFNINEPVIFGYPIVYNVSLIIPFILLPSIGIFIAWLATTLGWMSPMVIQVPWTTPVFMNAFLATSGDWRSIVVQAVVVLIGILLYIPFVKVNDNVVARQAQEAAKEN
;
A
#
# COMPACT_ATOMS: atom_id res chain seq x y z
N MET A 1 13.62 -28.60 -19.60
CA MET A 1 12.26 -28.12 -19.92
C MET A 1 11.92 -27.00 -18.97
N GLY A 2 11.53 -25.82 -19.47
CA GLY A 2 11.17 -24.69 -18.61
C GLY A 2 9.98 -25.01 -17.71
N LEU A 3 9.87 -24.33 -16.57
CA LEU A 3 8.78 -24.50 -15.59
C LEU A 3 7.38 -24.43 -16.25
N GLU A 4 7.22 -23.66 -17.32
CA GLU A 4 6.01 -23.54 -18.16
C GLU A 4 5.48 -24.88 -18.71
N TYR A 5 6.36 -25.85 -18.97
CA TYR A 5 6.00 -27.17 -19.49
C TYR A 5 5.78 -28.22 -18.40
N SER A 6 6.00 -27.87 -17.14
CA SER A 6 5.71 -28.77 -16.02
C SER A 6 4.21 -28.76 -15.71
N LYS A 7 3.67 -29.88 -15.22
CA LYS A 7 2.28 -29.96 -14.75
C LYS A 7 1.98 -28.90 -13.69
N PHE A 8 2.96 -28.60 -12.84
CA PHE A 8 2.88 -27.51 -11.86
C PHE A 8 2.77 -26.14 -12.54
N GLY A 9 3.63 -25.84 -13.53
CA GLY A 9 3.60 -24.57 -14.26
C GLY A 9 2.28 -24.33 -14.99
N GLN A 10 1.73 -25.36 -15.66
CA GLN A 10 0.42 -25.24 -16.32
C GLN A 10 -0.73 -25.07 -15.33
N ALA A 11 -0.72 -25.81 -14.21
CA ALA A 11 -1.73 -25.65 -13.16
C ALA A 11 -1.65 -24.28 -12.49
N PHE A 12 -0.44 -23.78 -12.26
CA PHE A 12 -0.19 -22.46 -11.71
C PHE A 12 -0.63 -21.36 -12.67
N VAL A 13 -0.33 -21.46 -13.97
CA VAL A 13 -0.81 -20.51 -14.99
C VAL A 13 -2.34 -20.51 -15.06
N LYS A 14 -2.99 -21.69 -15.08
CA LYS A 14 -4.46 -21.78 -15.04
C LYS A 14 -5.05 -21.14 -13.78
N PHE A 15 -4.42 -21.37 -12.63
CA PHE A 15 -4.85 -20.74 -11.38
C PHE A 15 -4.68 -19.22 -11.42
N ALA A 16 -3.53 -18.73 -11.89
CA ALA A 16 -3.23 -17.29 -12.00
C ALA A 16 -4.19 -16.58 -12.96
N VAL A 17 -4.50 -17.17 -14.12
CA VAL A 17 -5.50 -16.65 -15.06
C VAL A 17 -6.87 -16.60 -14.41
N LYS A 18 -7.33 -17.72 -13.83
CA LYS A 18 -8.63 -17.79 -13.15
C LYS A 18 -8.76 -16.76 -12.01
N LEU A 19 -7.67 -16.53 -11.28
CA LEU A 19 -7.62 -15.57 -10.20
C LEU A 19 -7.60 -14.11 -10.70
N GLY A 20 -6.87 -13.84 -11.79
CA GLY A 20 -6.84 -12.52 -12.44
C GLY A 20 -8.15 -12.15 -13.15
N ASP A 21 -8.90 -13.16 -13.60
CA ASP A 21 -10.22 -13.00 -14.22
C ASP A 21 -11.36 -12.86 -13.20
N GLU A 22 -11.09 -13.12 -11.91
CA GLU A 22 -12.07 -12.92 -10.84
C GLU A 22 -12.43 -11.44 -10.76
N ILE A 23 -13.73 -11.15 -10.81
CA ILE A 23 -14.23 -9.81 -11.08
C ILE A 23 -13.89 -8.80 -9.99
N HIS A 24 -13.85 -9.21 -8.72
CA HIS A 24 -13.51 -8.33 -7.61
C HIS A 24 -12.00 -8.02 -7.61
N LEU A 25 -11.16 -9.04 -7.81
CA LEU A 25 -9.71 -8.84 -7.92
C LEU A 25 -9.33 -7.99 -9.13
N ARG A 26 -9.98 -8.21 -10.27
CA ARG A 26 -9.83 -7.36 -11.47
C ARG A 26 -10.23 -5.91 -11.18
N SER A 27 -11.33 -5.70 -10.48
CA SER A 27 -11.81 -4.36 -10.12
C SER A 27 -10.89 -3.65 -9.13
N LEU A 28 -10.35 -4.38 -8.15
CA LEU A 28 -9.34 -3.86 -7.22
C LEU A 28 -8.07 -3.43 -7.97
N ARG A 29 -7.58 -4.27 -8.88
CA ARG A 29 -6.44 -3.94 -9.73
C ARG A 29 -6.67 -2.64 -10.51
N ASP A 30 -7.81 -2.55 -11.20
CA ASP A 30 -8.12 -1.37 -12.04
C ASP A 30 -8.26 -0.10 -11.19
N ALA A 31 -8.87 -0.22 -10.00
CA ALA A 31 -8.99 0.86 -9.03
C ALA A 31 -7.62 1.35 -8.54
N PHE A 32 -6.75 0.43 -8.10
CA PHE A 32 -5.40 0.78 -7.66
C PHE A 32 -4.59 1.39 -8.80
N ALA A 33 -4.61 0.79 -9.99
CA ALA A 33 -3.90 1.32 -11.15
C ALA A 33 -4.30 2.76 -11.49
N THR A 34 -5.58 3.11 -11.32
CA THR A 34 -6.10 4.44 -11.60
C THR A 34 -5.61 5.50 -10.61
N ILE A 35 -5.44 5.16 -9.33
CA ILE A 35 -4.97 6.11 -8.30
C ILE A 35 -3.45 6.20 -8.21
N MET A 36 -2.69 5.38 -8.93
CA MET A 36 -1.22 5.36 -8.86
C MET A 36 -0.53 6.70 -9.10
N PRO A 37 -0.96 7.54 -10.06
CA PRO A 37 -0.34 8.86 -10.24
C PRO A 37 -0.38 9.70 -8.95
N LEU A 38 -1.42 9.55 -8.12
CA LEU A 38 -1.53 10.22 -6.82
C LEU A 38 -0.53 9.68 -5.81
N TYR A 39 -0.25 8.38 -5.80
CA TYR A 39 0.78 7.79 -4.93
C TYR A 39 2.19 8.20 -5.33
N ILE A 40 2.47 8.28 -6.64
CA ILE A 40 3.75 8.83 -7.13
C ILE A 40 3.91 10.28 -6.66
N LEU A 41 2.87 11.11 -6.81
CA LEU A 41 2.88 12.49 -6.34
C LEU A 41 3.08 12.57 -4.82
N ALA A 42 2.45 11.69 -4.05
CA ALA A 42 2.62 11.62 -2.61
C ALA A 42 4.03 11.23 -2.19
N GLY A 43 4.65 10.27 -2.89
CA GLY A 43 6.04 9.88 -2.70
C GLY A 43 6.99 11.05 -2.96
N LEU A 44 6.78 11.79 -4.05
CA LEU A 44 7.56 13.00 -4.35
C LEU A 44 7.35 14.10 -3.31
N ALA A 45 6.11 14.39 -2.93
CA ALA A 45 5.80 15.36 -1.88
C ALA A 45 6.49 14.99 -0.55
N THR A 46 6.48 13.71 -0.20
CA THR A 46 7.16 13.17 0.98
C THR A 46 8.68 13.29 0.87
N LEU A 47 9.25 13.00 -0.30
CA LEU A 47 10.68 13.19 -0.58
C LEU A 47 11.10 14.64 -0.37
N PHE A 48 10.39 15.58 -1.01
CA PHE A 48 10.74 16.99 -0.87
C PHE A 48 10.56 17.48 0.56
N ASN A 49 9.43 17.19 1.20
CA ASN A 49 9.16 17.67 2.55
C ASN A 49 10.09 17.11 3.61
N ASN A 50 10.25 15.80 3.64
CA ASN A 50 10.87 15.13 4.78
C ASN A 50 12.38 14.98 4.59
N THR A 51 12.86 15.04 3.34
CA THR A 51 14.25 14.77 3.01
C THR A 51 14.93 15.97 2.35
N VAL A 52 14.46 16.44 1.18
CA VAL A 52 15.18 17.50 0.44
C VAL A 52 15.12 18.85 1.17
N PHE A 53 13.94 19.27 1.63
CA PHE A 53 13.78 20.57 2.30
C PHE A 53 14.49 20.62 3.65
N THR A 54 14.57 19.50 4.38
CA THR A 54 15.26 19.45 5.67
C THR A 54 16.78 19.61 5.51
N TRP A 55 17.33 19.33 4.33
CA TRP A 55 18.73 19.61 4.00
C TRP A 55 19.00 21.07 3.65
N ILE A 56 18.01 21.78 3.10
CA ILE A 56 18.17 23.13 2.54
C ILE A 56 17.70 24.22 3.52
N PHE A 57 16.57 23.99 4.18
CA PHE A 57 15.88 24.98 5.01
C PHE A 57 15.87 24.56 6.49
N LYS A 58 15.78 25.53 7.39
CA LYS A 58 15.67 25.31 8.84
C LYS A 58 14.63 26.25 9.46
N GLY A 59 14.20 25.93 10.69
CA GLY A 59 13.31 26.79 11.47
C GLY A 59 11.99 27.10 10.76
N LYS A 60 11.54 28.36 10.82
CA LYS A 60 10.24 28.77 10.29
C LYS A 60 10.11 28.59 8.77
N THR A 61 11.17 28.86 8.01
CA THR A 61 11.16 28.70 6.55
C THR A 61 10.93 27.25 6.16
N LEU A 62 11.55 26.30 6.87
CA LEU A 62 11.32 24.87 6.65
C LEU A 62 9.84 24.50 6.82
N LEU A 63 9.22 24.97 7.91
CA LEU A 63 7.79 24.71 8.16
C LEU A 63 6.88 25.30 7.06
N GLN A 64 7.22 26.49 6.56
CA GLN A 64 6.46 27.13 5.48
C GLN A 64 6.54 26.35 4.17
N VAL A 65 7.74 25.90 3.77
CA VAL A 65 7.88 25.11 2.53
C VAL A 65 7.31 23.70 2.68
N GLN A 66 7.39 23.11 3.88
CA GLN A 66 6.79 21.79 4.16
C GLN A 66 5.26 21.82 4.15
N TYR A 67 4.63 22.99 4.24
CA TYR A 67 3.18 23.10 4.10
C TYR A 67 2.71 22.59 2.73
N TRP A 68 3.47 22.88 1.67
CA TRP A 68 3.15 22.43 0.30
C TRP A 68 3.02 20.91 0.22
N GLY A 69 4.05 20.16 0.63
CA GLY A 69 3.97 18.70 0.56
C GLY A 69 2.97 18.10 1.56
N THR A 70 2.69 18.79 2.68
CA THR A 70 1.63 18.36 3.62
C THR A 70 0.27 18.43 2.94
N MET A 71 -0.01 19.48 2.18
CA MET A 71 -1.27 19.60 1.42
C MET A 71 -1.37 18.53 0.32
N LEU A 72 -0.26 18.20 -0.34
CA LEU A 72 -0.24 17.10 -1.32
C LEU A 72 -0.47 15.74 -0.67
N SER A 73 0.17 15.44 0.46
CA SER A 73 -0.07 14.21 1.23
C SER A 73 -1.52 14.13 1.72
N ASN A 74 -2.11 15.27 2.12
CA ASN A 74 -3.52 15.38 2.49
C ASN A 74 -4.45 14.98 1.34
N ALA A 75 -4.15 15.42 0.11
CA ALA A 75 -4.95 15.13 -1.07
C ALA A 75 -4.71 13.72 -1.67
N THR A 76 -3.75 12.96 -1.14
CA THR A 76 -3.31 11.68 -1.72
C THR A 76 -3.36 10.53 -0.69
N LEU A 77 -2.30 10.32 0.09
CA LEU A 77 -2.20 9.21 1.05
C LEU A 77 -3.23 9.32 2.18
N ASN A 78 -3.51 10.53 2.66
CA ASN A 78 -4.39 10.74 3.81
C ASN A 78 -5.89 10.64 3.48
N VAL A 79 -6.23 10.50 2.20
CA VAL A 79 -7.60 10.26 1.72
C VAL A 79 -7.70 8.97 0.90
N SER A 80 -6.68 8.12 0.97
CA SER A 80 -6.57 6.93 0.11
C SER A 80 -7.71 5.93 0.29
N SER A 81 -8.30 5.80 1.48
CA SER A 81 -9.43 4.88 1.70
C SER A 81 -10.68 5.33 0.96
N LEU A 82 -10.92 6.65 0.90
CA LEU A 82 -12.02 7.24 0.14
C LEU A 82 -11.78 7.10 -1.37
N LEU A 83 -10.57 7.42 -1.81
CA LEU A 83 -10.20 7.29 -3.23
C LEU A 83 -10.34 5.84 -3.70
N ILE A 84 -9.83 4.87 -2.93
CA ILE A 84 -9.89 3.48 -3.34
C ILE A 84 -11.33 2.94 -3.31
N ALA A 85 -12.13 3.25 -2.28
CA ALA A 85 -13.50 2.77 -2.21
C ALA A 85 -14.29 3.29 -3.43
N THR A 86 -14.19 4.58 -3.71
CA THR A 86 -14.82 5.22 -4.87
C THR A 86 -14.41 4.54 -6.19
N MET A 87 -13.11 4.32 -6.38
CA MET A 87 -12.60 3.66 -7.59
C MET A 87 -13.04 2.19 -7.69
N ILE A 88 -13.05 1.46 -6.58
CA ILE A 88 -13.58 0.09 -6.53
C ILE A 88 -15.04 0.08 -6.98
N GLY A 89 -15.86 0.98 -6.45
CA GLY A 89 -17.27 1.04 -6.83
C GLY A 89 -17.48 1.33 -8.31
N TYR A 90 -16.66 2.23 -8.87
CA TYR A 90 -16.66 2.52 -10.31
C TYR A 90 -16.26 1.28 -11.15
N PHE A 91 -15.10 0.68 -10.87
CA PHE A 91 -14.57 -0.40 -11.68
C PHE A 91 -15.34 -1.71 -11.52
N LEU A 92 -15.86 -2.00 -10.32
CA LEU A 92 -16.69 -3.17 -10.09
C LEU A 92 -18.01 -3.06 -10.87
N ALA A 93 -18.66 -1.91 -10.85
CA ALA A 93 -19.84 -1.67 -11.66
C ALA A 93 -19.57 -1.81 -13.15
N LYS A 94 -18.47 -1.22 -13.65
CA LYS A 94 -18.06 -1.36 -15.05
C LYS A 94 -17.78 -2.82 -15.43
N ASN A 95 -17.05 -3.54 -14.58
CA ASN A 95 -16.69 -4.93 -14.80
C ASN A 95 -17.90 -5.88 -14.73
N ARG A 96 -18.96 -5.49 -14.02
CA ARG A 96 -20.26 -6.17 -13.96
C ARG A 96 -21.19 -5.78 -15.12
N GLY A 97 -20.85 -4.78 -15.92
CA GLY A 97 -21.71 -4.25 -16.98
C GLY A 97 -22.91 -3.47 -16.46
N PHE A 98 -22.81 -2.85 -15.29
CA PHE A 98 -23.87 -2.01 -14.72
C PHE A 98 -23.89 -0.62 -15.40
N ASP A 99 -25.08 -0.17 -15.81
CA ASP A 99 -25.25 1.02 -16.65
C ASP A 99 -24.89 2.35 -15.97
N ASN A 100 -24.85 2.39 -14.63
CA ASN A 100 -24.51 3.60 -13.87
C ASN A 100 -23.31 3.43 -12.92
N PRO A 101 -22.07 3.29 -13.44
CA PRO A 101 -20.88 3.12 -12.61
C PRO A 101 -20.58 4.30 -11.68
N ILE A 102 -21.01 5.52 -12.05
CA ILE A 102 -20.81 6.73 -11.24
C ILE A 102 -21.65 6.67 -9.97
N ALA A 103 -22.91 6.20 -10.06
CA ALA A 103 -23.73 5.99 -8.88
C ALA A 103 -23.11 4.95 -7.94
N SER A 104 -22.56 3.85 -8.47
CA SER A 104 -21.86 2.84 -7.67
C SER A 104 -20.64 3.41 -6.94
N ALA A 105 -19.84 4.24 -7.62
CA ALA A 105 -18.69 4.92 -7.02
C ALA A 105 -19.11 5.82 -5.85
N MET A 106 -20.17 6.62 -6.04
CA MET A 106 -20.73 7.49 -5.01
C MET A 106 -21.28 6.69 -3.81
N VAL A 107 -22.07 5.63 -4.07
CA VAL A 107 -22.65 4.78 -3.02
C VAL A 107 -21.56 4.09 -2.21
N SER A 108 -20.52 3.59 -2.87
CA SER A 108 -19.38 2.98 -2.20
C SER A 108 -18.69 3.95 -1.24
N MET A 109 -18.41 5.18 -1.68
CA MET A 109 -17.78 6.21 -0.84
C MET A 109 -18.69 6.59 0.34
N ALA A 110 -19.99 6.81 0.08
CA ALA A 110 -20.96 7.16 1.10
C ALA A 110 -21.11 6.04 2.14
N ALA A 111 -21.22 4.78 1.71
CA ALA A 111 -21.31 3.62 2.59
C ALA A 111 -20.06 3.47 3.48
N LEU A 112 -18.86 3.75 2.95
CA LEU A 112 -17.64 3.76 3.75
C LEU A 112 -17.72 4.82 4.85
N ILE A 113 -18.13 6.05 4.52
CA ILE A 113 -18.28 7.14 5.51
C ILE A 113 -19.35 6.77 6.55
N THR A 114 -20.45 6.13 6.16
CA THR A 114 -21.48 5.64 7.09
C THR A 114 -20.94 4.62 8.10
N MET A 115 -19.91 3.86 7.75
CA MET A 115 -19.26 2.86 8.61
C MET A 115 -18.09 3.44 9.44
N MET A 116 -17.73 4.71 9.24
CA MET A 116 -16.66 5.40 9.97
C MET A 116 -17.13 5.90 11.36
N PRO A 117 -16.18 6.18 12.28
CA PRO A 117 -16.54 6.76 13.57
C PRO A 117 -17.24 8.11 13.44
N ASN A 118 -18.25 8.33 14.27
CA ASN A 118 -18.86 9.64 14.47
C ASN A 118 -18.10 10.50 15.50
N THR A 119 -17.21 9.88 16.28
CA THR A 119 -16.40 10.54 17.31
C THR A 119 -14.95 10.11 17.17
N VAL A 120 -14.03 11.08 17.20
CA VAL A 120 -12.59 10.83 17.16
C VAL A 120 -11.94 11.36 18.42
N SER A 121 -11.10 10.53 19.06
CA SER A 121 -10.31 10.95 20.22
C SER A 121 -8.98 11.54 19.74
N LEU A 122 -8.74 12.81 20.06
CA LEU A 122 -7.56 13.57 19.63
C LEU A 122 -6.85 14.17 20.84
N ILE A 123 -5.52 14.23 20.83
CA ILE A 123 -4.75 14.95 21.85
C ILE A 123 -4.39 16.33 21.27
N PRO A 124 -4.95 17.43 21.81
CA PRO A 124 -4.61 18.77 21.35
C PRO A 124 -3.12 19.07 21.51
N THR A 125 -2.57 19.90 20.64
CA THR A 125 -1.16 20.31 20.73
C THR A 125 -0.88 20.96 22.08
N GLY A 126 0.07 20.41 22.84
CA GLY A 126 0.42 20.86 24.19
C GLY A 126 -0.41 20.25 25.32
N ALA A 127 -1.42 19.43 25.01
CA ALA A 127 -2.18 18.67 25.99
C ALA A 127 -1.60 17.27 26.22
N LYS A 128 -1.86 16.70 27.40
CA LYS A 128 -1.52 15.31 27.74
C LYS A 128 -2.73 14.37 27.74
N LYS A 129 -3.95 14.92 27.67
CA LYS A 129 -5.20 14.17 27.69
C LYS A 129 -5.87 14.28 26.34
N ALA A 130 -6.45 13.18 25.89
CA ALA A 130 -7.30 13.17 24.71
C ALA A 130 -8.64 13.86 25.00
N ILE A 131 -9.22 14.47 23.97
CA ILE A 131 -10.58 14.99 23.94
C ILE A 131 -11.32 14.30 22.79
N ASP A 132 -12.60 14.03 23.00
CA ASP A 132 -13.45 13.44 21.99
C ASP A 132 -14.14 14.54 21.18
N VAL A 133 -13.97 14.48 19.86
CA VAL A 133 -14.57 15.42 18.90
C VAL A 133 -15.63 14.68 18.10
N THR A 134 -16.88 15.13 18.19
CA THR A 134 -18.02 14.56 17.45
C THR A 134 -18.17 15.21 16.08
N GLY A 135 -18.72 14.46 15.11
CA GLY A 135 -18.97 14.95 13.76
C GLY A 135 -17.70 15.20 12.93
N ALA A 136 -16.60 14.53 13.27
CA ALA A 136 -15.31 14.70 12.61
C ALA A 136 -14.75 13.37 12.11
N LEU A 137 -14.09 13.41 10.95
CA LEU A 137 -13.24 12.33 10.46
C LEU A 137 -11.78 12.79 10.52
N SER A 138 -10.89 11.87 10.91
CA SER A 138 -9.45 12.13 10.87
C SER A 138 -8.80 11.54 9.61
N PHE A 139 -7.64 12.07 9.23
CA PHE A 139 -6.81 11.45 8.19
C PHE A 139 -6.35 10.03 8.53
N SER A 140 -6.34 9.63 9.81
CA SER A 140 -6.14 8.22 10.17
C SER A 140 -7.31 7.35 9.68
N ASN A 141 -8.55 7.88 9.72
CA ASN A 141 -9.72 7.15 9.23
C ASN A 141 -9.80 7.12 7.70
N MET A 142 -9.46 8.23 7.05
CA MET A 142 -9.59 8.42 5.59
C MET A 142 -8.35 7.96 4.80
N GLY A 143 -7.22 7.80 5.46
CA GLY A 143 -5.92 7.50 4.84
C GLY A 143 -5.65 6.02 4.66
N THR A 144 -4.37 5.66 4.67
CA THR A 144 -3.90 4.29 4.40
C THR A 144 -4.37 3.29 5.46
N THR A 145 -4.49 3.69 6.72
CA THR A 145 -5.02 2.84 7.80
C THR A 145 -6.47 2.42 7.57
N GLY A 146 -7.29 3.32 7.01
CA GLY A 146 -8.68 3.02 6.66
C GLY A 146 -8.82 2.27 5.33
N MET A 147 -7.73 2.05 4.59
CA MET A 147 -7.80 1.52 3.23
C MET A 147 -8.34 0.09 3.18
N PHE A 148 -8.06 -0.73 4.20
CA PHE A 148 -8.64 -2.07 4.32
C PHE A 148 -10.18 -2.01 4.46
N ALA A 149 -10.70 -1.09 5.27
CA ALA A 149 -12.13 -0.83 5.38
C ALA A 149 -12.71 -0.33 4.05
N GLY A 150 -12.00 0.57 3.35
CA GLY A 150 -12.40 1.08 2.05
C GLY A 150 -12.50 0.00 0.98
N ILE A 151 -11.60 -0.99 0.99
CA ILE A 151 -11.68 -2.16 0.10
C ILE A 151 -12.92 -3.00 0.39
N ILE A 152 -13.13 -3.37 1.65
CA ILE A 152 -14.25 -4.24 2.04
C ILE A 152 -15.58 -3.56 1.73
N ILE A 153 -15.77 -2.33 2.20
CA ILE A 153 -17.03 -1.60 1.99
C ILE A 153 -17.20 -1.22 0.53
N GLY A 154 -16.11 -0.92 -0.19
CA GLY A 154 -16.19 -0.62 -1.61
C GLY A 154 -16.73 -1.78 -2.44
N LEU A 155 -16.30 -3.01 -2.13
CA LEU A 155 -16.82 -4.21 -2.79
C LEU A 155 -18.25 -4.51 -2.34
N LEU A 156 -18.50 -4.59 -1.03
CA LEU A 156 -19.80 -5.00 -0.48
C LEU A 156 -20.92 -4.01 -0.83
N ALA A 157 -20.68 -2.72 -0.68
CA ALA A 157 -21.69 -1.70 -0.96
C ALA A 157 -22.04 -1.65 -2.45
N THR A 158 -21.05 -1.85 -3.31
CA THR A 158 -21.25 -1.87 -4.76
C THR A 158 -22.01 -3.10 -5.22
N GLU A 159 -21.64 -4.30 -4.76
CA GLU A 159 -22.39 -5.53 -5.06
C GLU A 159 -23.85 -5.41 -4.61
N LEU A 160 -24.07 -4.95 -3.37
CA LEU A 160 -25.41 -4.76 -2.84
C LEU A 160 -26.18 -3.73 -3.66
N PHE A 161 -25.56 -2.59 -4.00
CA PHE A 161 -26.21 -1.54 -4.78
C PHE A 161 -26.58 -2.00 -6.19
N ILE A 162 -25.69 -2.72 -6.87
CA ILE A 162 -25.96 -3.29 -8.19
C ILE A 162 -27.13 -4.27 -8.07
N TRP A 163 -27.10 -5.16 -7.08
CA TRP A 163 -28.17 -6.14 -6.88
C TRP A 163 -29.54 -5.47 -6.63
N VAL A 164 -29.62 -4.51 -5.72
CA VAL A 164 -30.88 -3.77 -5.44
C VAL A 164 -31.33 -2.98 -6.66
N SER A 165 -30.41 -2.39 -7.44
CA SER A 165 -30.73 -1.61 -8.64
C SER A 165 -31.31 -2.43 -9.78
N HIS A 166 -31.11 -3.75 -9.81
CA HIS A 166 -31.73 -4.64 -10.79
C HIS A 166 -33.19 -4.98 -10.48
N ILE A 167 -33.68 -4.65 -9.28
CA ILE A 167 -35.06 -4.88 -8.89
C ILE A 167 -35.94 -3.81 -9.57
N LYS A 168 -36.59 -4.18 -10.67
CA LYS A 168 -37.41 -3.28 -11.51
C LYS A 168 -38.47 -2.48 -10.72
N HIS A 169 -39.06 -3.08 -9.68
CA HIS A 169 -40.06 -2.42 -8.84
C HIS A 169 -39.51 -1.30 -7.96
N LEU A 170 -38.18 -1.21 -7.78
CA LEU A 170 -37.52 -0.14 -7.04
C LEU A 170 -37.03 1.00 -7.96
N GLN A 171 -37.20 0.86 -9.28
CA GLN A 171 -36.77 1.87 -10.24
C GLN A 171 -37.88 2.89 -10.50
N VAL A 172 -37.57 4.17 -10.28
CA VAL A 172 -38.52 5.27 -10.51
C VAL A 172 -38.36 5.83 -11.92
N HIS A 173 -39.22 5.37 -12.84
CA HIS A 173 -39.23 5.82 -14.23
C HIS A 173 -40.04 7.09 -14.40
N LEU A 174 -39.39 8.17 -14.84
CA LEU A 174 -40.04 9.48 -15.03
C LEU A 174 -40.64 9.69 -16.44
N GLY A 175 -40.52 8.69 -17.32
CA GLY A 175 -40.99 8.75 -18.72
C GLY A 175 -39.98 9.37 -19.68
N ASP A 176 -40.23 9.20 -20.99
CA ASP A 176 -39.26 9.49 -22.06
C ASP A 176 -39.02 10.99 -22.32
N GLN A 177 -39.87 11.86 -21.77
CA GLN A 177 -39.77 13.32 -21.91
C GLN A 177 -38.75 13.95 -20.96
N VAL A 178 -38.21 13.16 -20.01
CA VAL A 178 -37.24 13.63 -19.01
C VAL A 178 -35.81 13.40 -19.52
N PRO A 179 -34.90 14.38 -19.40
CA PRO A 179 -33.51 14.21 -19.79
C PRO A 179 -32.87 12.94 -19.17
N PRO A 180 -32.11 12.14 -19.94
CA PRO A 180 -31.58 10.86 -19.49
C PRO A 180 -30.81 10.92 -18.16
N ALA A 181 -30.06 12.00 -17.91
CA ALA A 181 -29.32 12.20 -16.67
C ALA A 181 -30.22 12.29 -15.42
N VAL A 182 -31.40 12.92 -15.56
CA VAL A 182 -32.37 13.04 -14.48
C VAL A 182 -33.07 11.70 -14.26
N GLY A 183 -33.53 11.05 -15.35
CA GLY A 183 -34.12 9.71 -15.28
C GLY A 183 -33.20 8.69 -14.60
N ASN A 184 -31.92 8.66 -14.98
CA ASN A 184 -30.92 7.77 -14.38
C ASN A 184 -30.70 8.01 -12.89
N SER A 185 -30.83 9.26 -12.43
CA SER A 185 -30.69 9.61 -11.01
C SER A 185 -31.89 9.12 -10.19
N PHE A 186 -33.11 9.24 -10.72
CA PHE A 186 -34.32 8.75 -10.06
C PHE A 186 -34.43 7.22 -10.10
N ASN A 187 -33.97 6.59 -11.19
CA ASN A 187 -33.95 5.13 -11.32
C ASN A 187 -33.17 4.43 -10.20
N VAL A 188 -32.13 5.08 -9.66
CA VAL A 188 -31.29 4.53 -8.59
C VAL A 188 -31.62 5.10 -7.19
N LEU A 189 -32.61 6.01 -7.08
CA LEU A 189 -32.90 6.70 -5.82
C LEU A 189 -33.28 5.74 -4.68
N ILE A 190 -34.27 4.87 -4.91
CA ILE A 190 -34.71 3.90 -3.89
C ILE A 190 -33.59 2.89 -3.59
N PRO A 191 -32.87 2.32 -4.58
CA PRO A 191 -31.69 1.52 -4.31
C PRO A 191 -30.65 2.20 -3.42
N ILE A 192 -30.32 3.47 -3.67
CA ILE A 192 -29.38 4.24 -2.83
C ILE A 192 -29.89 4.34 -1.40
N ILE A 193 -31.16 4.72 -1.21
CA ILE A 193 -31.77 4.87 0.12
C ILE A 193 -31.67 3.55 0.90
N LEU A 194 -32.04 2.44 0.27
CA LEU A 194 -32.01 1.13 0.92
C LEU A 194 -30.59 0.68 1.29
N VAL A 195 -29.63 0.84 0.39
CA VAL A 195 -28.24 0.45 0.62
C VAL A 195 -27.62 1.27 1.75
N LEU A 196 -27.74 2.60 1.71
CA LEU A 196 -27.17 3.45 2.75
C LEU A 196 -27.86 3.27 4.09
N SER A 197 -29.19 3.08 4.10
CA SER A 197 -29.93 2.75 5.32
C SER A 197 -29.49 1.41 5.91
N PHE A 198 -29.17 0.43 5.06
CA PHE A 198 -28.63 -0.85 5.50
C PHE A 198 -27.25 -0.69 6.17
N PHE A 199 -26.31 0.03 5.55
CA PHE A 199 -25.01 0.27 6.18
C PHE A 199 -25.12 1.12 7.45
N ALA A 200 -26.03 2.10 7.50
CA ALA A 200 -26.30 2.87 8.70
C ALA A 200 -26.81 1.97 9.82
N PHE A 201 -27.78 1.09 9.53
CA PHE A 201 -28.28 0.11 10.47
C PHE A 201 -27.17 -0.83 10.98
N VAL A 202 -26.33 -1.34 10.08
CA VAL A 202 -25.18 -2.20 10.46
C VAL A 202 -24.20 -1.44 11.36
N SER A 203 -23.90 -0.18 11.03
CA SER A 203 -23.04 0.70 11.83
C SER A 203 -23.61 0.96 13.23
N THR A 204 -24.91 1.23 13.33
CA THR A 204 -25.62 1.39 14.62
C THR A 204 -25.59 0.11 15.45
N VAL A 205 -25.96 -1.04 14.87
CA VAL A 205 -25.93 -2.32 15.60
C VAL A 205 -24.52 -2.64 16.08
N LEU A 206 -23.51 -2.40 15.24
CA LEU A 206 -22.12 -2.62 15.60
C LEU A 206 -21.72 -1.73 16.80
N PHE A 207 -22.04 -0.44 16.74
CA PHE A 207 -21.71 0.49 17.81
C PHE A 207 -22.45 0.18 19.11
N ASP A 208 -23.76 -0.08 19.06
CA ASP A 208 -24.56 -0.36 20.25
C ASP A 208 -24.17 -1.66 20.95
N THR A 209 -23.68 -2.66 20.20
CA THR A 209 -23.29 -3.97 20.75
C THR A 209 -21.84 -4.04 21.21
N THR A 210 -20.93 -3.26 20.61
CA THR A 210 -19.48 -3.39 20.85
C THR A 210 -18.79 -2.10 21.28
N SER A 211 -19.47 -0.95 21.18
CA SER A 211 -18.87 0.38 21.27
C SER A 211 -17.77 0.65 20.24
N MET A 212 -17.73 -0.12 19.14
CA MET A 212 -16.75 0.01 18.06
C MET A 212 -17.40 0.50 16.76
N ASN A 213 -16.61 1.16 15.92
CA ASN A 213 -16.89 1.37 14.51
C ASN A 213 -16.09 0.36 13.65
N LEU A 214 -16.28 0.35 12.33
CA LEU A 214 -15.60 -0.60 11.45
C LEU A 214 -14.07 -0.55 11.56
N ILE A 215 -13.49 0.65 11.66
CA ILE A 215 -12.04 0.83 11.76
C ILE A 215 -11.54 0.27 13.09
N SER A 216 -12.24 0.56 14.18
CA SER A 216 -11.93 0.00 15.51
C SER A 216 -12.14 -1.52 15.57
N LEU A 217 -13.11 -2.07 14.86
CA LEU A 217 -13.32 -3.52 14.75
C LEU A 217 -12.17 -4.18 14.00
N ILE A 218 -11.77 -3.64 12.84
CA ILE A 218 -10.60 -4.13 12.09
C ILE A 218 -9.35 -4.05 12.96
N THR A 219 -9.18 -2.92 13.67
CA THR A 219 -8.06 -2.75 14.60
C THR A 219 -8.08 -3.83 15.68
N THR A 220 -9.20 -4.00 16.39
CA THR A 220 -9.30 -4.91 17.54
C THR A 220 -9.23 -6.40 17.16
N PHE A 221 -9.84 -6.81 16.05
CA PHE A 221 -9.96 -8.24 15.70
C PHE A 221 -8.97 -8.72 14.65
N ILE A 222 -8.34 -7.80 13.91
CA ILE A 222 -7.35 -8.15 12.88
C ILE A 222 -5.98 -7.61 13.28
N GLN A 223 -5.87 -6.31 13.55
CA GLN A 223 -4.57 -5.70 13.84
C GLN A 223 -4.02 -6.14 15.20
N GLU A 224 -4.81 -6.09 16.29
CA GLU A 224 -4.39 -6.44 17.65
C GLU A 224 -3.95 -7.91 17.79
N PRO A 225 -4.64 -8.93 17.25
CA PRO A 225 -4.13 -10.30 17.28
C PRO A 225 -2.82 -10.46 16.50
N LEU A 226 -2.67 -9.75 15.38
CA LEU A 226 -1.41 -9.71 14.64
C LEU A 226 -0.30 -9.01 15.44
N ARG A 227 -0.62 -8.11 16.39
CA ARG A 227 0.37 -7.58 17.37
C ARG A 227 0.93 -8.66 18.27
N HIS A 228 0.17 -9.74 18.56
CA HIS A 228 0.62 -10.85 19.40
C HIS A 228 1.56 -11.81 18.66
N ILE A 229 1.49 -11.84 17.32
CA ILE A 229 2.55 -12.41 16.47
C ILE A 229 3.87 -11.61 16.64
N GLY A 230 3.79 -10.43 17.24
CA GLY A 230 4.88 -9.65 17.80
C GLY A 230 5.57 -8.77 16.78
N THR A 231 6.28 -7.75 17.27
CA THR A 231 7.32 -7.05 16.52
C THR A 231 8.63 -7.85 16.48
N GLY A 232 8.59 -9.14 16.83
CA GLY A 232 9.73 -10.05 16.64
C GLY A 232 10.07 -10.23 15.17
N VAL A 233 11.29 -10.69 14.89
CA VAL A 233 11.79 -10.87 13.52
C VAL A 233 10.90 -11.78 12.68
N VAL A 234 10.41 -12.88 13.27
CA VAL A 234 9.52 -13.85 12.59
C VAL A 234 8.18 -13.21 12.23
N GLY A 235 7.53 -12.54 13.19
CA GLY A 235 6.24 -11.89 12.97
C GLY A 235 6.31 -10.78 11.93
N THR A 236 7.36 -9.95 12.01
CA THR A 236 7.64 -8.89 11.05
C THR A 236 7.83 -9.46 9.64
N ILE A 237 8.62 -10.52 9.49
CA ILE A 237 8.83 -11.19 8.19
C ILE A 237 7.52 -11.75 7.63
N ILE A 238 6.69 -12.40 8.45
CA ILE A 238 5.40 -12.95 8.00
C ILE A 238 4.49 -11.82 7.50
N ILE A 239 4.26 -10.79 8.31
CA ILE A 239 3.35 -9.70 7.96
C ILE A 239 3.86 -8.94 6.73
N TYR A 240 5.18 -8.70 6.66
CA TYR A 240 5.79 -8.01 5.53
C TYR A 240 5.73 -8.82 4.23
N THR A 241 5.95 -10.14 4.31
CA THR A 241 5.80 -11.07 3.20
C THR A 241 4.37 -11.06 2.67
N LEU A 242 3.37 -11.11 3.57
CA LEU A 242 1.95 -11.04 3.19
C LEU A 242 1.62 -9.69 2.53
N ALA A 243 2.15 -8.58 3.05
CA ALA A 243 1.97 -7.26 2.46
C ALA A 243 2.54 -7.16 1.04
N ASN A 244 3.73 -7.72 0.78
CA ASN A 244 4.28 -7.73 -0.59
C ASN A 244 3.56 -8.69 -1.52
N LEU A 245 3.01 -9.80 -1.01
CA LEU A 245 2.22 -10.72 -1.81
C LEU A 245 0.98 -10.03 -2.40
N LEU A 246 0.42 -9.02 -1.73
CA LEU A 246 -0.71 -8.25 -2.25
C LEU A 246 -0.42 -7.55 -3.58
N TRP A 247 0.83 -7.16 -3.84
CA TRP A 247 1.22 -6.60 -5.13
C TRP A 247 1.01 -7.56 -6.29
N LEU A 248 1.04 -8.88 -6.05
CA LEU A 248 0.71 -9.89 -7.06
C LEU A 248 -0.72 -9.69 -7.61
N PHE A 249 -1.63 -9.19 -6.77
CA PHE A 249 -3.04 -8.95 -7.12
C PHE A 249 -3.32 -7.48 -7.47
N GLY A 250 -2.28 -6.65 -7.58
CA GLY A 250 -2.43 -5.21 -7.83
C GLY A 250 -2.91 -4.42 -6.63
N ILE A 251 -2.93 -5.03 -5.45
CA ILE A 251 -3.31 -4.39 -4.20
C ILE A 251 -2.05 -3.78 -3.57
N HIS A 252 -2.09 -2.48 -3.29
CA HIS A 252 -0.92 -1.76 -2.78
C HIS A 252 -0.47 -2.30 -1.40
N PHE A 253 0.85 -2.46 -1.18
CA PHE A 253 1.39 -3.09 0.04
C PHE A 253 0.95 -2.41 1.35
N SER A 254 0.71 -1.08 1.31
CA SER A 254 0.33 -0.30 2.48
C SER A 254 -1.01 -0.73 3.08
N VAL A 255 -1.87 -1.46 2.34
CA VAL A 255 -3.12 -2.02 2.86
C VAL A 255 -2.88 -2.84 4.13
N ILE A 256 -1.87 -3.72 4.10
CA ILE A 256 -1.49 -4.53 5.27
C ILE A 256 -0.42 -3.81 6.08
N TYR A 257 0.63 -3.30 5.43
CA TYR A 257 1.80 -2.78 6.14
C TYR A 257 1.45 -1.58 7.03
N SER A 258 0.80 -0.54 6.48
CA SER A 258 0.51 0.69 7.23
C SER A 258 -0.61 0.53 8.25
N SER A 259 -1.55 -0.39 8.00
CA SER A 259 -2.64 -0.65 8.92
C SER A 259 -2.21 -1.51 10.11
N ILE A 260 -1.32 -2.49 9.90
CA ILE A 260 -1.02 -3.51 10.93
C ILE A 260 0.38 -3.31 11.53
N LEU A 261 1.41 -3.30 10.69
CA LEU A 261 2.79 -3.44 11.15
C LEU A 261 3.40 -2.09 11.53
N GLU A 262 3.23 -1.08 10.67
CA GLU A 262 3.85 0.24 10.82
C GLU A 262 3.56 0.94 12.16
N PRO A 263 2.31 0.97 12.68
CA PRO A 263 2.03 1.61 13.97
C PRO A 263 2.82 1.00 15.13
N LEU A 264 3.05 -0.32 15.10
CA LEU A 264 3.83 -1.04 16.11
C LEU A 264 5.32 -0.71 16.02
N LEU A 265 5.81 -0.65 14.79
CA LEU A 265 7.19 -0.29 14.51
C LEU A 265 7.51 1.17 14.90
N ILE A 266 6.52 2.07 14.79
CA ILE A 266 6.60 3.46 15.28
C ILE A 266 6.77 3.49 16.80
N ILE A 267 5.95 2.74 17.54
CA ILE A 267 6.08 2.65 19.00
C ILE A 267 7.49 2.20 19.39
N ASN A 268 8.01 1.17 18.72
CA ASN A 268 9.34 0.64 18.99
C ASN A 268 10.47 1.67 18.77
N ILE A 269 10.44 2.44 17.67
CA ILE A 269 11.48 3.45 17.41
C ILE A 269 11.36 4.64 18.38
N VAL A 270 10.16 5.01 18.82
CA VAL A 270 9.96 6.06 19.84
C VAL A 270 10.57 5.62 21.18
N GLN A 271 10.32 4.38 21.61
CA GLN A 271 10.94 3.82 22.81
C GLN A 271 12.47 3.79 22.71
N ASN A 272 13.00 3.39 21.57
CA ASN A 272 14.45 3.39 21.32
C ASN A 272 15.05 4.79 21.38
N THR A 273 14.39 5.77 20.76
CA THR A 273 14.85 7.17 20.76
C THR A 273 14.93 7.70 22.20
N ALA A 274 13.92 7.40 23.02
CA ALA A 274 13.90 7.80 24.44
C ALA A 274 15.01 7.10 25.25
N ALA A 275 15.19 5.79 25.08
CA ALA A 275 16.25 5.04 25.75
C ALA A 275 17.65 5.54 25.36
N TYR A 276 17.89 5.77 24.07
CA TYR A 276 19.15 6.31 23.56
C TYR A 276 19.46 7.70 24.14
N SER A 277 18.46 8.59 24.16
CA SER A 277 18.60 9.94 24.72
C SER A 277 18.88 9.95 26.23
N ALA A 278 18.42 8.92 26.95
CA ALA A 278 18.68 8.71 28.37
C ALA A 278 19.98 7.92 28.64
N GLY A 279 20.72 7.48 27.62
CA GLY A 279 21.89 6.62 27.78
C GLY A 279 21.59 5.21 28.28
N HIS A 280 20.34 4.74 28.12
CA HIS A 280 19.90 3.41 28.53
C HIS A 280 20.08 2.37 27.41
N ALA A 281 19.99 1.09 27.77
CA ALA A 281 19.98 -0.01 26.81
C ALA A 281 18.79 0.10 25.85
N ILE A 282 19.03 -0.18 24.56
CA ILE A 282 18.00 -0.04 23.52
C ILE A 282 17.07 -1.26 23.54
N PRO A 283 15.76 -1.08 23.76
CA PRO A 283 14.84 -2.19 24.02
C PRO A 283 14.42 -2.98 22.77
N ASN A 284 14.35 -2.35 21.58
CA ASN A 284 13.77 -2.97 20.39
C ASN A 284 14.76 -3.02 19.22
N ILE A 285 15.12 -4.21 18.73
CA ILE A 285 15.91 -4.32 17.50
C ILE A 285 15.05 -4.03 16.28
N ILE A 286 13.91 -4.71 16.17
CA ILE A 286 12.96 -4.49 15.08
C ILE A 286 12.14 -3.24 15.37
N ASN A 287 12.25 -2.25 14.50
CA ASN A 287 11.51 -1.00 14.57
C ASN A 287 11.34 -0.42 13.17
N LEU A 288 10.71 0.75 13.08
CA LEU A 288 10.36 1.37 11.80
C LEU A 288 11.59 1.57 10.90
N SER A 289 12.63 2.19 11.44
CA SER A 289 13.84 2.52 10.68
C SER A 289 14.59 1.29 10.20
N LEU A 290 14.61 0.19 10.97
CA LEU A 290 15.22 -1.07 10.53
C LEU A 290 14.46 -1.65 9.33
N VAL A 291 13.13 -1.75 9.42
CA VAL A 291 12.32 -2.31 8.33
C VAL A 291 12.37 -1.42 7.09
N GLN A 292 12.33 -0.10 7.25
CA GLN A 292 12.46 0.84 6.13
C GLN A 292 13.85 0.83 5.50
N SER A 293 14.91 0.70 6.29
CA SER A 293 16.28 0.70 5.75
C SER A 293 16.66 -0.62 5.09
N PHE A 294 16.19 -1.76 5.60
CA PHE A 294 16.64 -3.07 5.12
C PHE A 294 15.57 -3.91 4.42
N GLY A 295 14.29 -3.65 4.68
CA GLY A 295 13.16 -4.28 3.98
C GLY A 295 12.69 -3.49 2.75
N LEU A 296 12.74 -2.16 2.81
CA LEU A 296 12.26 -1.26 1.73
C LEU A 296 13.39 -0.69 0.86
N ILE A 297 14.46 -1.45 0.60
CA ILE A 297 15.60 -0.95 -0.20
C ILE A 297 15.16 -0.62 -1.63
N GLY A 298 15.02 0.67 -1.92
CA GLY A 298 14.49 1.11 -3.19
C GLY A 298 12.98 0.95 -3.34
N GLY A 299 12.24 0.83 -2.23
CA GLY A 299 10.79 0.65 -2.17
C GLY A 299 10.35 -0.77 -1.84
N SER A 300 9.09 -1.10 -2.12
CA SER A 300 8.56 -2.45 -1.92
C SER A 300 9.33 -3.51 -2.74
N GLY A 301 9.58 -4.66 -2.12
CA GLY A 301 10.31 -5.78 -2.73
C GLY A 301 11.79 -5.55 -3.06
N GLY A 302 12.40 -4.48 -2.55
CA GLY A 302 13.83 -4.25 -2.75
C GLY A 302 14.17 -3.82 -4.18
N THR A 303 13.29 -3.07 -4.85
CA THR A 303 13.33 -2.79 -6.29
C THR A 303 14.55 -2.03 -6.80
N LEU A 304 15.33 -1.36 -5.93
CA LEU A 304 16.63 -0.82 -6.36
C LEU A 304 17.58 -1.96 -6.81
N CYS A 305 17.52 -3.11 -6.14
CA CYS A 305 18.31 -4.28 -6.53
C CYS A 305 17.84 -4.83 -7.89
N LEU A 306 16.53 -4.84 -8.15
CA LEU A 306 15.97 -5.19 -9.45
C LEU A 306 16.45 -4.24 -10.55
N LEU A 307 16.41 -2.92 -10.31
CA LEU A 307 16.87 -1.92 -11.27
C LEU A 307 18.35 -2.12 -11.64
N ILE A 308 19.20 -2.33 -10.63
CA ILE A 308 20.62 -2.61 -10.84
C ILE A 308 20.78 -3.92 -11.62
N ALA A 309 20.10 -5.00 -11.23
CA ALA A 309 20.14 -6.27 -11.94
C ALA A 309 19.71 -6.12 -13.41
N THR A 310 18.65 -5.37 -13.71
CA THR A 310 18.24 -5.08 -15.09
C THR A 310 19.36 -4.42 -15.87
N PHE A 311 19.96 -3.36 -15.36
CA PHE A 311 21.00 -2.66 -16.10
C PHE A 311 22.21 -3.55 -16.40
N LEU A 312 22.53 -4.47 -15.48
CA LEU A 312 23.62 -5.44 -15.63
C LEU A 312 23.32 -6.55 -16.64
N VAL A 313 22.13 -7.16 -16.61
CA VAL A 313 21.88 -8.42 -17.37
C VAL A 313 20.72 -8.40 -18.34
N SER A 314 19.79 -7.44 -18.25
CA SER A 314 18.62 -7.42 -19.15
C SER A 314 19.01 -6.96 -20.55
N ARG A 315 18.49 -7.68 -21.54
CA ARG A 315 18.57 -7.39 -22.98
C ARG A 315 17.28 -6.75 -23.50
N ASN A 316 16.21 -6.76 -22.71
CA ASN A 316 14.93 -6.15 -23.08
C ASN A 316 15.02 -4.61 -23.06
N LYS A 317 14.84 -3.98 -24.24
CA LYS A 317 14.89 -2.51 -24.39
C LYS A 317 13.81 -1.80 -23.59
N ALA A 318 12.60 -2.35 -23.52
CA ALA A 318 11.50 -1.76 -22.76
C ALA A 318 11.80 -1.77 -21.25
N ALA A 319 12.26 -2.90 -20.71
CA ALA A 319 12.67 -3.02 -19.31
C ALA A 319 13.79 -2.02 -18.95
N ARG A 320 14.82 -1.92 -19.81
CA ARG A 320 15.91 -0.94 -19.60
C ARG A 320 15.43 0.51 -19.67
N ASN A 321 14.48 0.84 -20.56
CA ASN A 321 13.93 2.18 -20.68
C ASN A 321 13.10 2.56 -19.45
N VAL A 322 12.22 1.66 -18.98
CA VAL A 322 11.52 1.82 -17.70
C VAL A 322 12.53 2.02 -16.56
N GLY A 323 13.58 1.20 -16.52
CA GLY A 323 14.64 1.30 -15.53
C GLY A 323 15.26 2.70 -15.48
N LYS A 324 15.51 3.34 -16.63
CA LYS A 324 16.06 4.71 -16.68
C LYS A 324 15.14 5.74 -16.03
N PHE A 325 13.84 5.68 -16.30
CA PHE A 325 12.87 6.59 -15.68
C PHE A 325 12.68 6.33 -14.19
N ALA A 326 12.78 5.07 -13.78
CA ALA A 326 12.55 4.65 -12.40
C ALA A 326 13.80 4.74 -11.50
N ALA A 327 15.01 4.88 -12.08
CA ALA A 327 16.27 4.88 -11.34
C ALA A 327 16.35 5.98 -10.28
N LEU A 328 16.04 7.23 -10.66
CA LEU A 328 16.13 8.36 -9.74
C LEU A 328 15.11 8.25 -8.59
N PRO A 329 13.80 8.04 -8.84
CA PRO A 329 12.84 7.76 -7.77
C PRO A 329 13.26 6.58 -6.89
N GLY A 330 13.80 5.51 -7.50
CA GLY A 330 14.23 4.30 -6.80
C GLY A 330 15.37 4.52 -5.81
N VAL A 331 16.27 5.48 -6.04
CA VAL A 331 17.30 5.86 -5.04
C VAL A 331 16.66 6.41 -3.76
N PHE A 332 15.53 7.10 -3.89
CA PHE A 332 14.73 7.64 -2.78
C PHE A 332 13.60 6.70 -2.36
N ASN A 333 13.73 5.40 -2.66
CA ASN A 333 12.79 4.36 -2.30
C ASN A 333 11.38 4.49 -2.89
N ILE A 334 11.18 5.36 -3.88
CA ILE A 334 9.91 5.54 -4.61
C ILE A 334 9.94 4.60 -5.81
N ASN A 335 9.06 3.59 -5.84
CA ASN A 335 9.21 2.46 -6.75
C ASN A 335 7.99 2.13 -7.60
N GLU A 336 6.92 2.90 -7.52
CA GLU A 336 5.74 2.75 -8.36
C GLU A 336 6.13 2.72 -9.87
N PRO A 337 7.06 3.56 -10.38
CA PRO A 337 7.53 3.43 -11.76
C PRO A 337 8.12 2.05 -12.09
N VAL A 338 8.77 1.37 -11.13
CA VAL A 338 9.28 0.00 -11.30
C VAL A 338 8.14 -1.00 -11.25
N ILE A 339 7.30 -0.93 -10.21
CA ILE A 339 6.19 -1.88 -9.99
C ILE A 339 5.32 -1.99 -11.23
N PHE A 340 4.95 -0.85 -11.83
CA PHE A 340 4.05 -0.85 -12.98
C PHE A 340 4.77 -0.93 -14.32
N GLY A 341 6.00 -0.43 -14.40
CA GLY A 341 6.77 -0.50 -15.65
C GLY A 341 7.39 -1.88 -15.93
N TYR A 342 7.70 -2.69 -14.90
CA TYR A 342 8.15 -4.08 -15.03
C TYR A 342 7.01 -5.11 -15.03
N PRO A 343 5.77 -4.62 -15.23
CA PRO A 343 4.55 -5.07 -14.56
C PRO A 343 4.80 -6.13 -13.49
N ILE A 344 5.38 -5.77 -12.35
CA ILE A 344 5.57 -6.70 -11.22
C ILE A 344 4.23 -7.31 -10.80
N VAL A 345 3.17 -6.51 -10.94
CA VAL A 345 1.78 -6.97 -10.82
C VAL A 345 1.51 -8.11 -11.81
N TYR A 346 1.13 -9.29 -11.29
CA TYR A 346 0.98 -10.55 -12.03
C TYR A 346 2.25 -11.16 -12.65
N ASN A 347 3.43 -10.56 -12.45
CA ASN A 347 4.68 -11.13 -12.96
C ASN A 347 5.28 -12.14 -11.98
N VAL A 348 4.90 -13.39 -12.24
CA VAL A 348 5.32 -14.57 -11.51
C VAL A 348 6.83 -14.77 -11.53
N SER A 349 7.51 -14.32 -12.59
CA SER A 349 8.97 -14.44 -12.67
C SER A 349 9.64 -13.56 -11.62
N LEU A 350 9.12 -12.35 -11.40
CA LEU A 350 9.72 -11.38 -10.48
C LEU A 350 9.13 -11.43 -9.06
N ILE A 351 7.99 -12.07 -8.83
CA ILE A 351 7.35 -12.07 -7.51
C ILE A 351 8.18 -12.81 -6.45
N ILE A 352 8.93 -13.85 -6.83
CA ILE A 352 9.76 -14.62 -5.91
C ILE A 352 10.84 -13.73 -5.26
N PRO A 353 11.75 -13.10 -6.02
CA PRO A 353 12.75 -12.21 -5.42
C PRO A 353 12.10 -10.98 -4.76
N PHE A 354 10.98 -10.49 -5.29
CA PHE A 354 10.22 -9.38 -4.72
C PHE A 354 9.69 -9.65 -3.32
N ILE A 355 9.26 -10.88 -3.03
CA ILE A 355 8.79 -11.26 -1.69
C ILE A 355 9.96 -11.63 -0.78
N LEU A 356 10.97 -12.34 -1.29
CA LEU A 356 12.05 -12.89 -0.47
C LEU A 356 13.08 -11.84 -0.03
N LEU A 357 13.45 -10.91 -0.91
CA LEU A 357 14.53 -9.97 -0.62
C LEU A 357 14.27 -9.12 0.63
N PRO A 358 13.08 -8.52 0.83
CA PRO A 358 12.83 -7.77 2.06
C PRO A 358 12.97 -8.59 3.33
N SER A 359 12.49 -9.83 3.30
CA SER A 359 12.58 -10.77 4.43
C SER A 359 14.03 -11.14 4.73
N ILE A 360 14.85 -11.35 3.70
CA ILE A 360 16.30 -11.55 3.82
C ILE A 360 16.96 -10.31 4.42
N GLY A 361 16.61 -9.11 3.94
CA GLY A 361 17.17 -7.85 4.43
C GLY A 361 16.86 -7.60 5.90
N ILE A 362 15.59 -7.76 6.30
CA ILE A 362 15.15 -7.65 7.71
C ILE A 362 15.89 -8.66 8.59
N PHE A 363 16.00 -9.91 8.14
CA PHE A 363 16.69 -10.96 8.88
C PHE A 363 18.19 -10.66 9.07
N ILE A 364 18.89 -10.25 8.01
CA ILE A 364 20.32 -9.91 8.06
C ILE A 364 20.55 -8.73 9.01
N ALA A 365 19.72 -7.68 8.93
CA ALA A 365 19.84 -6.52 9.80
C ALA A 365 19.58 -6.87 11.27
N TRP A 366 18.55 -7.68 11.54
CA TRP A 366 18.26 -8.21 12.87
C TRP A 366 19.43 -9.02 13.42
N LEU A 367 20.01 -9.92 12.61
CA LEU A 367 21.13 -10.76 13.01
C LEU A 367 22.38 -9.93 13.29
N ALA A 368 22.74 -8.99 12.39
CA ALA A 368 23.89 -8.11 12.56
C ALA A 368 23.76 -7.22 13.81
N THR A 369 22.55 -6.75 14.12
CA THR A 369 22.29 -5.98 15.35
C THR A 369 22.38 -6.85 16.60
N THR A 370 21.79 -8.05 16.55
CA THR A 370 21.78 -9.01 17.67
C THR A 370 23.20 -9.48 18.02
N LEU A 371 24.06 -9.67 17.02
CA LEU A 371 25.45 -10.05 17.20
C LEU A 371 26.38 -8.87 17.57
N GLY A 372 25.84 -7.65 17.68
CA GLY A 372 26.63 -6.45 18.02
C GLY A 372 27.53 -5.91 16.90
N TRP A 373 27.36 -6.39 15.65
CA TRP A 373 28.11 -5.88 14.51
C TRP A 373 27.62 -4.50 14.07
N MET A 374 26.33 -4.22 14.21
CA MET A 374 25.73 -2.92 13.92
C MET A 374 24.96 -2.41 15.13
N SER A 375 25.00 -1.10 15.38
CA SER A 375 24.18 -0.46 16.41
C SER A 375 22.68 -0.57 16.11
N PRO A 376 21.82 -0.67 17.15
CA PRO A 376 20.38 -0.57 16.97
C PRO A 376 19.96 0.76 16.33
N MET A 377 18.86 0.74 15.60
CA MET A 377 18.27 1.97 15.04
C MET A 377 17.56 2.76 16.14
N VAL A 378 17.95 4.03 16.29
CA VAL A 378 17.51 4.93 17.37
C VAL A 378 16.99 6.27 16.87
N ILE A 379 17.14 6.56 15.57
CA ILE A 379 16.59 7.76 14.94
C ILE A 379 15.56 7.34 13.89
N GLN A 380 14.37 7.96 13.94
CA GLN A 380 13.39 7.85 12.86
C GLN A 380 13.85 8.71 11.68
N VAL A 381 14.20 8.04 10.59
CA VAL A 381 14.65 8.69 9.35
C VAL A 381 13.50 8.61 8.33
N PRO A 382 13.25 9.66 7.54
CA PRO A 382 12.25 9.59 6.46
C PRO A 382 12.53 8.41 5.53
N TRP A 383 11.51 7.63 5.19
CA TRP A 383 11.66 6.47 4.30
C TRP A 383 12.17 6.82 2.90
N THR A 384 12.02 8.08 2.48
CA THR A 384 12.56 8.59 1.21
C THR A 384 14.05 8.93 1.28
N THR A 385 14.70 8.77 2.43
CA THR A 385 16.14 9.01 2.57
C THR A 385 16.90 7.99 1.71
N PRO A 386 17.87 8.44 0.88
CA PRO A 386 18.66 7.55 0.04
C PRO A 386 19.24 6.35 0.77
N VAL A 387 19.28 5.22 0.07
CA VAL A 387 19.95 3.99 0.52
C VAL A 387 21.39 4.33 0.94
N PHE A 388 21.90 3.63 1.96
CA PHE A 388 23.14 3.87 2.70
C PHE A 388 23.07 5.04 3.67
N MET A 389 22.54 6.19 3.24
CA MET A 389 22.39 7.33 4.14
C MET A 389 21.30 7.07 5.18
N ASN A 390 20.21 6.39 4.81
CA ASN A 390 19.14 6.05 5.74
C ASN A 390 19.63 5.18 6.91
N ALA A 391 20.39 4.11 6.64
CA ALA A 391 20.93 3.21 7.65
C ALA A 391 21.95 3.92 8.57
N PHE A 392 22.84 4.72 7.98
CA PHE A 392 23.82 5.51 8.73
C PHE A 392 23.15 6.50 9.70
N LEU A 393 22.18 7.27 9.21
CA LEU A 393 21.48 8.25 10.04
C LEU A 393 20.63 7.56 11.12
N ALA A 394 19.95 6.47 10.77
CA ALA A 394 19.06 5.78 11.70
C ALA A 394 19.79 5.12 12.88
N THR A 395 21.07 4.75 12.70
CA THR A 395 21.97 4.26 13.76
C THR A 395 22.69 5.37 14.52
N SER A 396 22.34 6.65 14.30
CA SER A 396 23.07 7.80 14.85
C SER A 396 24.55 7.85 14.41
N GLY A 397 24.86 7.41 13.20
CA GLY A 397 26.17 7.55 12.57
C GLY A 397 27.06 6.31 12.60
N ASP A 398 26.50 5.10 12.76
CA ASP A 398 27.29 3.87 12.70
C ASP A 398 27.56 3.47 11.24
N TRP A 399 28.79 3.65 10.77
CA TRP A 399 29.21 3.27 9.41
C TRP A 399 29.07 1.77 9.12
N ARG A 400 29.07 0.91 10.14
CA ARG A 400 28.89 -0.54 9.97
C ARG A 400 27.51 -0.86 9.38
N SER A 401 26.52 -0.01 9.64
CA SER A 401 25.18 -0.13 9.05
C SER A 401 25.17 0.00 7.53
N ILE A 402 26.05 0.85 6.97
CA ILE A 402 26.24 1.00 5.52
C ILE A 402 26.75 -0.31 4.93
N VAL A 403 27.73 -0.94 5.60
CA VAL A 403 28.31 -2.21 5.16
C VAL A 403 27.26 -3.32 5.17
N VAL A 404 26.48 -3.43 6.25
CA VAL A 404 25.39 -4.41 6.34
C VAL A 404 24.37 -4.17 5.22
N GLN A 405 24.01 -2.92 4.94
CA GLN A 405 23.04 -2.61 3.88
C GLN A 405 23.61 -2.89 2.49
N ALA A 406 24.91 -2.65 2.28
CA ALA A 406 25.60 -3.01 1.04
C ALA A 406 25.62 -4.52 0.80
N VAL A 407 25.78 -5.33 1.85
CA VAL A 407 25.65 -6.78 1.77
C VAL A 407 24.23 -7.19 1.36
N VAL A 408 23.20 -6.58 1.95
CA VAL A 408 21.80 -6.85 1.55
C VAL A 408 21.55 -6.45 0.09
N VAL A 409 22.05 -5.30 -0.35
CA VAL A 409 21.96 -4.85 -1.75
C VAL A 409 22.64 -5.85 -2.69
N LEU A 410 23.85 -6.30 -2.35
CA LEU A 410 24.59 -7.27 -3.16
C LEU A 410 23.82 -8.60 -3.27
N ILE A 411 23.34 -9.11 -2.15
CA ILE A 411 22.51 -10.33 -2.12
C ILE A 411 21.25 -10.11 -2.97
N GLY A 412 20.59 -8.96 -2.85
CA GLY A 412 19.42 -8.61 -3.65
C GLY A 412 19.70 -8.58 -5.14
N ILE A 413 20.80 -7.98 -5.58
CA ILE A 413 21.20 -7.96 -7.00
C ILE A 413 21.42 -9.39 -7.50
N LEU A 414 22.19 -10.19 -6.76
CA LEU A 414 22.47 -11.58 -7.13
C LEU A 414 21.18 -12.43 -7.16
N LEU A 415 20.26 -12.19 -6.23
CA LEU A 415 18.96 -12.83 -6.18
C LEU A 415 18.10 -12.46 -7.39
N TYR A 416 18.06 -11.19 -7.81
CA TYR A 416 17.24 -10.74 -8.93
C TYR A 416 17.78 -11.14 -10.31
N ILE A 417 19.11 -11.22 -10.51
CA ILE A 417 19.73 -11.55 -11.80
C ILE A 417 19.11 -12.77 -12.52
N PRO A 418 18.94 -13.95 -11.89
CA PRO A 418 18.35 -15.10 -12.58
C PRO A 418 16.92 -14.82 -13.03
N PHE A 419 16.11 -14.15 -12.20
CA PHE A 419 14.71 -13.87 -12.51
C PHE A 419 14.54 -12.79 -13.58
N VAL A 420 15.44 -11.80 -13.65
CA VAL A 420 15.49 -10.83 -14.75
C VAL A 420 15.75 -11.55 -16.09
N LYS A 421 16.72 -12.47 -16.13
CA LYS A 421 17.01 -13.26 -17.34
C LYS A 421 15.82 -14.14 -17.75
N VAL A 422 15.15 -14.76 -16.78
CA VAL A 422 13.93 -15.55 -17.04
C VAL A 422 12.84 -14.65 -17.61
N ASN A 423 12.57 -13.50 -16.97
CA ASN A 423 11.57 -12.55 -17.42
C ASN A 423 11.81 -12.06 -18.86
N ASP A 424 13.04 -11.71 -19.20
CA ASP A 424 13.40 -11.31 -20.56
C ASP A 424 13.08 -12.39 -21.60
N ASN A 425 13.32 -13.66 -21.28
CA ASN A 425 13.00 -14.78 -22.15
C ASN A 425 11.48 -14.97 -22.29
N VAL A 426 10.72 -14.84 -21.20
CA VAL A 426 9.25 -14.92 -21.20
C VAL A 426 8.67 -13.84 -22.11
N VAL A 427 9.09 -12.59 -21.92
CA VAL A 427 8.60 -11.45 -22.73
C VAL A 427 8.98 -11.61 -24.19
N ALA A 428 10.19 -12.10 -24.49
CA ALA A 428 10.61 -12.35 -25.87
C ALA A 428 9.76 -13.44 -26.55
N ARG A 429 9.38 -14.49 -25.82
CA ARG A 429 8.49 -15.55 -26.33
C ARG A 429 7.07 -15.05 -26.58
N GLN A 430 6.50 -14.31 -25.63
CA GLN A 430 5.16 -13.72 -25.77
C GLN A 430 5.10 -12.80 -27.01
N ALA A 431 6.14 -12.00 -27.25
CA ALA A 431 6.22 -11.18 -28.45
C ALA A 431 6.29 -12.01 -29.75
N GLN A 432 6.99 -13.15 -29.74
CA GLN A 432 7.05 -14.05 -30.89
C GLN A 432 5.72 -14.78 -31.15
N GLU A 433 4.99 -15.16 -30.11
CA GLU A 433 3.69 -15.82 -30.22
C GLU A 433 2.62 -14.84 -30.74
N ALA A 434 2.54 -13.63 -30.19
CA ALA A 434 1.64 -12.59 -30.68
C ALA A 434 1.90 -12.20 -32.14
N ALA A 435 3.16 -12.29 -32.60
CA ALA A 435 3.52 -12.05 -33.99
C ALA A 435 3.19 -13.20 -34.95
N LYS A 436 2.82 -14.39 -34.44
CA LYS A 436 2.33 -15.52 -35.24
C LYS A 436 0.81 -15.56 -35.34
N GLU A 437 0.11 -14.92 -34.40
CA GLU A 437 -1.35 -14.81 -34.36
C GLU A 437 -1.88 -13.62 -35.17
N ASN A 438 -0.99 -12.71 -35.58
CA ASN A 438 -1.24 -11.64 -36.57
C ASN A 438 -0.58 -12.00 -37.90
#